data_AF-A0A933H5B8-F1
#
_entry.id   AF-A0A933H5B8-F1
#
_cell.length_a   1.000
_cell.length_b   1.000
_cell.length_c   1.000
_cell.angle_alpha   90.00
_cell.angle_beta   90.00
_cell.angle_gamma   90.00
#
_symmetry.space_group_name_H-M   'P 1'
#
loop_
_entity.id
_entity.type
_entity.pdbx_description
1 polymer ?
#
loop_
_entity_poly.entity_id
_entity_poly.type
_entity_poly.pdbx_seq_one_letter_code
_entity_poly.pdbx_strand_id
1 'polypeptide(L)'
;MEAFLEVMGLLVLRLGVPLVITLLISAWLMKLDQKWHDAEIARQTRVLPTHDAPHCWEVMGCDPTKRDICPVYRMRPLPCWQARQRLNGRVQEQCMNCLVFQTA
;
A
#
# COMPACT_ATOMS: atom_id res chain seq x y z
N MET A 1 -24.59 -39.46 -35.16
CA MET A 1 -23.31 -39.01 -34.57
C MET A 1 -22.92 -37.64 -35.10
N GLU A 2 -23.05 -37.38 -36.41
CA GLU A 2 -22.85 -36.07 -37.06
C GLU A 2 -23.51 -34.87 -36.34
N ALA A 3 -24.83 -34.93 -36.07
CA ALA A 3 -25.55 -33.82 -35.44
C ALA A 3 -25.06 -33.46 -34.02
N PHE A 4 -24.55 -34.44 -33.26
CA PHE A 4 -24.00 -34.19 -31.93
C PHE A 4 -22.68 -33.42 -32.00
N LEU A 5 -21.89 -33.70 -33.05
CA LEU A 5 -20.61 -33.05 -33.33
C LEU A 5 -20.80 -31.59 -33.76
N GLU A 6 -21.83 -31.30 -34.55
CA GLU A 6 -22.19 -29.93 -34.95
C GLU A 6 -22.66 -29.10 -33.74
N VAL A 7 -23.55 -29.66 -32.90
CA VAL A 7 -24.06 -28.97 -31.71
C VAL A 7 -22.93 -28.71 -30.71
N MET A 8 -22.06 -29.69 -30.47
CA MET A 8 -20.88 -29.50 -29.61
C MET A 8 -19.90 -28.48 -30.19
N GLY A 9 -19.67 -28.49 -31.50
CA GLY A 9 -18.82 -27.50 -32.18
C GLY A 9 -19.33 -26.08 -32.01
N LEU A 10 -20.64 -25.86 -32.21
CA LEU A 10 -21.28 -24.55 -32.04
C LEU A 10 -21.28 -24.09 -30.58
N LEU A 11 -21.48 -25.02 -29.64
CA LEU A 11 -21.43 -24.74 -28.20
C LEU A 11 -20.02 -24.32 -27.77
N VAL A 12 -18.98 -25.07 -28.17
CA VAL A 12 -17.58 -24.74 -27.87
C VAL A 12 -17.16 -23.44 -28.55
N LEU A 13 -17.60 -23.20 -29.80
CA LEU A 13 -17.31 -21.95 -30.48
C LEU A 13 -17.95 -20.75 -29.77
N ARG A 14 -19.16 -20.89 -29.22
CA ARG A 14 -19.85 -19.79 -28.53
C ARG A 14 -19.51 -19.62 -27.06
N LEU A 15 -19.10 -20.66 -26.34
CA LEU A 15 -18.69 -20.56 -24.94
C LEU A 15 -17.17 -20.54 -24.76
N GLY A 16 -16.46 -21.37 -25.51
CA GLY A 16 -15.00 -21.47 -25.43
C GLY A 16 -14.32 -20.20 -25.91
N VAL A 17 -14.75 -19.62 -27.04
CA VAL A 17 -14.15 -18.39 -27.58
C VAL A 17 -14.28 -17.21 -26.60
N PRO A 18 -15.46 -16.85 -26.06
CA PRO A 18 -15.54 -15.74 -25.11
C PRO A 18 -14.77 -16.03 -23.82
N LEU A 19 -14.78 -17.26 -23.30
CA LEU A 19 -13.98 -17.61 -22.12
C LEU A 19 -12.48 -17.42 -22.35
N VAL A 20 -11.97 -17.91 -23.48
CA VAL A 20 -10.55 -17.76 -23.84
C VAL A 20 -10.21 -16.28 -24.01
N ILE A 21 -11.06 -15.50 -24.69
CA ILE A 21 -10.84 -14.06 -24.85
C ILE A 21 -10.81 -13.36 -23.48
N THR A 22 -11.77 -13.63 -22.59
CA THR A 22 -11.79 -13.04 -21.25
C THR A 22 -10.55 -13.41 -20.46
N LEU A 23 -10.13 -14.68 -20.47
CA LEU A 23 -8.92 -15.13 -19.76
C LEU A 23 -7.66 -14.46 -20.30
N LEU A 24 -7.54 -14.33 -21.62
CA LEU A 24 -6.41 -13.64 -22.24
C LEU A 24 -6.36 -12.15 -21.87
N ILE A 25 -7.50 -11.47 -21.90
CA ILE A 25 -7.59 -10.06 -21.49
C ILE A 25 -7.25 -9.91 -20.00
N SER A 26 -7.81 -10.74 -19.14
CA SER A 26 -7.51 -10.72 -17.70
C SER A 26 -6.03 -10.96 -17.41
N ALA A 27 -5.40 -11.95 -18.05
CA ALA A 27 -3.98 -12.23 -17.88
C ALA A 27 -3.10 -11.06 -18.37
N TRP A 28 -3.49 -10.44 -19.49
CA TRP A 28 -2.78 -9.27 -20.01
C TRP A 28 -2.88 -8.07 -19.06
N LEU A 29 -4.07 -7.81 -18.52
CA LEU A 29 -4.29 -6.74 -17.54
C LEU A 29 -3.52 -6.99 -16.24
N MET A 30 -3.54 -8.21 -15.70
CA MET A 30 -2.77 -8.55 -14.48
C MET A 30 -1.27 -8.32 -14.68
N LYS A 31 -0.73 -8.63 -15.85
CA LYS A 31 0.69 -8.38 -16.16
C LYS A 31 1.04 -6.89 -16.19
N LEU A 32 0.10 -6.05 -16.65
CA LEU A 32 0.27 -4.60 -16.59
C LEU A 32 0.14 -4.08 -15.16
N ASP A 33 -0.78 -4.63 -14.38
CA ASP A 33 -1.08 -4.21 -13.01
C ASP A 33 0.03 -4.56 -12.01
N GLN A 34 0.69 -5.72 -12.18
CA GLN A 34 1.84 -6.14 -11.36
C GLN A 34 2.93 -5.06 -11.27
N LYS A 35 3.21 -4.37 -12.38
CA LYS A 35 4.21 -3.30 -12.41
C LYS A 35 3.87 -2.14 -11.46
N TRP A 36 2.60 -1.89 -11.22
CA TRP A 36 2.12 -0.81 -10.35
C TRP A 36 2.01 -1.26 -8.90
N HIS A 37 1.62 -2.52 -8.64
CA HIS A 37 1.58 -3.07 -7.29
C HIS A 37 2.95 -3.13 -6.63
N ASP A 38 4.00 -3.49 -7.37
CA ASP A 38 5.37 -3.51 -6.83
C ASP A 38 5.84 -2.10 -6.45
N ALA A 39 5.46 -1.08 -7.23
CA ALA A 39 5.77 0.31 -6.93
C ALA A 39 5.01 0.83 -5.70
N GLU A 40 3.77 0.40 -5.49
CA GLU A 40 2.96 0.81 -4.34
C GLU A 40 3.45 0.14 -3.04
N ILE A 41 3.75 -1.16 -3.07
CA ILE A 41 4.36 -1.86 -1.92
C ILE A 41 5.73 -1.26 -1.60
N ALA A 42 6.53 -0.93 -2.61
CA ALA A 42 7.81 -0.24 -2.41
C ALA A 42 7.63 1.15 -1.79
N ARG A 43 6.58 1.91 -2.15
CA ARG A 43 6.25 3.21 -1.54
C ARG A 43 5.79 3.07 -0.09
N GLN A 44 4.93 2.10 0.21
CA GLN A 44 4.43 1.85 1.58
C GLN A 44 5.53 1.32 2.51
N THR A 45 6.48 0.56 1.96
CA THR A 45 7.64 0.02 2.69
C THR A 45 8.84 0.96 2.67
N ARG A 46 8.77 2.08 1.95
CA ARG A 46 9.80 3.12 2.00
C ARG A 46 9.72 3.78 3.37
N VAL A 47 10.43 3.21 4.33
CA VAL A 47 10.88 3.92 5.52
C VAL A 47 11.78 5.03 4.98
N LEU A 48 11.26 6.25 4.88
CA LEU A 48 12.12 7.38 4.56
C LEU A 48 13.15 7.48 5.70
N PRO A 49 14.45 7.40 5.40
CA PRO A 49 15.47 7.52 6.42
C PRO A 49 15.43 8.95 6.95
N THR A 50 14.76 9.13 8.10
CA THR A 50 14.77 10.38 8.84
C THR A 50 16.05 10.47 9.67
N HIS A 51 17.18 10.72 9.02
CA HIS A 51 18.39 11.12 9.74
C HIS A 51 18.45 12.62 10.00
N ASP A 52 17.79 13.43 9.17
CA ASP A 52 17.84 14.90 9.29
C ASP A 52 16.52 15.55 9.73
N ALA A 53 15.44 14.78 9.89
CA ALA A 53 14.16 15.32 10.34
C ALA A 53 14.13 15.45 11.86
N PRO A 54 13.81 16.64 12.42
CA PRO A 54 13.73 16.82 13.87
C PRO A 54 12.66 15.91 14.46
N HIS A 55 12.96 15.29 15.59
CA HIS A 55 12.01 14.37 16.21
C HIS A 55 10.83 15.14 16.82
N CYS A 56 9.65 14.51 16.89
CA CYS A 56 8.45 15.15 17.45
C CYS A 56 8.65 15.65 18.88
N TRP A 57 9.43 14.96 19.72
CA TRP A 57 9.69 15.41 21.09
C TRP A 57 10.59 16.65 21.16
N GLU A 58 11.40 16.89 20.13
CA GLU A 58 12.19 18.12 19.99
C GLU A 58 11.30 19.28 19.55
N VAL A 59 10.42 19.06 18.58
CA VAL A 59 9.47 20.08 18.08
C VAL A 59 8.39 20.42 19.12
N MET A 60 7.87 19.41 19.82
CA MET A 60 6.81 19.56 20.83
C MET A 60 7.36 19.88 22.24
N GLY A 61 8.68 19.94 22.42
CA GLY A 61 9.30 20.23 23.72
C GLY A 61 8.89 19.25 24.83
N CYS A 62 8.80 17.95 24.53
CA CYS A 62 8.33 16.97 25.51
C CYS A 62 9.36 16.76 26.64
N ASP A 63 8.89 16.76 27.89
CA ASP A 63 9.68 16.41 29.08
C ASP A 63 10.20 14.95 29.02
N PRO A 64 11.42 14.64 29.51
CA PRO A 64 11.97 13.28 29.51
C PRO A 64 11.03 12.22 30.08
N THR A 65 10.27 12.56 31.13
CA THR A 65 9.33 11.64 31.77
C THR A 65 8.20 11.23 30.81
N LYS A 66 7.77 12.14 29.93
CA LYS A 66 6.76 11.87 28.89
C LYS A 66 7.35 11.10 27.70
N ARG A 67 8.66 11.21 27.45
CA ARG A 67 9.34 10.49 26.35
C ARG A 67 9.42 9.00 26.64
N ASP A 68 9.75 8.60 27.86
CA ASP A 68 9.92 7.18 28.23
C ASP A 68 8.61 6.38 28.18
N ILE A 69 7.48 7.07 28.42
CA ILE A 69 6.13 6.51 28.34
C ILE A 69 5.62 6.49 26.89
N CYS A 70 6.20 7.29 26.00
CA CYS A 70 5.70 7.44 24.64
C CYS A 70 6.05 6.21 23.77
N PRO A 71 5.05 5.49 23.21
CA PRO A 71 5.31 4.33 22.36
C PRO A 71 6.03 4.70 21.06
N VAL A 72 5.83 5.93 20.57
CA VAL A 72 6.48 6.48 19.36
C VAL A 72 7.97 6.69 19.57
N TYR A 73 8.41 7.03 20.79
CA TYR A 73 9.84 7.25 21.11
C TYR A 73 10.67 5.97 20.95
N ARG A 74 10.05 4.80 21.14
CA ARG A 74 10.71 3.49 20.99
C ARG A 74 10.85 3.05 19.52
N MET A 75 10.12 3.67 18.60
CA MET A 75 10.09 3.32 17.17
C MET A 75 11.06 4.18 16.35
N ARG A 76 12.35 4.20 16.75
CA ARG A 76 13.35 5.19 16.30
C ARG A 76 13.76 5.24 14.82
N PRO A 77 13.51 4.26 13.92
CA PRO A 77 13.76 4.53 12.50
C PRO A 77 12.57 5.22 11.82
N LEU A 78 11.41 5.35 12.47
CA LEU A 78 10.22 5.92 11.85
C LEU A 78 10.00 7.38 12.28
N PRO A 79 9.56 8.26 11.36
CA PRO A 79 9.02 9.55 11.75
C PRO A 79 7.82 9.37 12.67
N CYS A 80 7.63 10.34 13.56
CA CYS A 80 6.60 10.29 14.59
C CYS A 80 5.18 10.10 14.05
N TRP A 81 4.87 10.67 12.89
CA TRP A 81 3.56 10.57 12.25
C TRP A 81 3.32 9.15 11.72
N GLN A 82 4.36 8.50 11.19
CA GLN A 82 4.28 7.14 10.67
C GLN A 82 4.22 6.11 11.80
N ALA A 83 4.99 6.33 12.87
CA ALA A 83 4.86 5.55 14.10
C ALA A 83 3.46 5.69 14.72
N ARG A 84 2.91 6.91 14.78
CA ARG A 84 1.52 7.13 15.21
C ARG A 84 0.49 6.49 14.28
N GLN A 85 0.71 6.54 12.96
CA GLN A 85 -0.17 5.92 11.98
C GLN A 85 -0.21 4.39 12.18
N ARG A 86 0.94 3.75 12.43
CA ARG A 86 0.98 2.30 12.72
C ARG A 86 0.23 1.93 14.00
N LEU A 87 0.26 2.79 15.01
CA LEU A 87 -0.45 2.57 16.27
C LEU A 87 -1.96 2.84 16.16
N ASN A 88 -2.37 3.85 15.40
CA ASN A 88 -3.77 4.32 15.34
C ASN A 88 -4.52 3.92 14.07
N GLY A 89 -3.85 3.27 13.10
CA GLY A 89 -4.37 2.95 11.77
C GLY A 89 -4.54 4.15 10.83
N ARG A 90 -4.39 5.39 11.32
CA ARG A 90 -4.54 6.63 10.55
C ARG A 90 -3.61 7.73 11.05
N VAL A 91 -3.26 8.66 10.15
CA VAL A 91 -2.55 9.90 10.53
C VAL A 91 -3.55 10.81 11.22
N GLN A 92 -3.19 11.31 12.40
CA GLN A 92 -4.04 12.25 13.14
C GLN A 92 -3.92 13.66 12.56
N GLU A 93 -4.97 14.46 12.66
CA GLU A 93 -5.01 15.85 12.18
C GLU A 93 -3.88 16.72 12.75
N GLN A 94 -3.52 16.47 14.02
CA GLN A 94 -2.40 17.13 14.70
C GLN A 94 -1.07 16.89 13.98
N CYS A 95 -0.90 15.72 13.37
CA CYS A 95 0.28 15.40 12.59
C CYS A 95 0.25 16.08 11.22
N MET A 96 -0.92 16.30 10.61
CA MET A 96 -1.04 16.95 9.30
C MET A 96 -0.53 18.41 9.33
N ASN A 97 -0.67 19.09 10.47
CA ASN A 97 -0.19 20.46 10.67
C ASN A 97 1.23 20.53 11.28
N CYS A 98 1.89 19.39 11.48
CA CYS A 98 3.21 19.34 12.11
C CYS A 98 4.32 19.53 11.08
N LEU A 99 5.35 20.30 11.43
CA LEU A 99 6.53 20.52 10.58
C LEU A 99 7.17 19.20 10.14
N VAL A 100 7.26 18.22 11.04
CA VAL A 100 7.84 16.88 10.77
C VAL A 100 7.06 16.11 9.69
N PHE A 101 5.77 16.39 9.51
CA PHE A 101 4.97 15.80 8.44
C PHE A 101 5.09 16.60 7.13
N GLN A 102 5.20 17.92 7.23
CA GLN A 102 5.30 18.81 6.06
C GLN A 102 6.67 18.77 5.39
N THR A 103 7.72 18.42 6.13
CA THR A 103 9.10 18.30 5.64
C THR A 103 9.51 16.84 5.37
N ALA A 104 8.57 15.89 5.40
CA ALA A 104 8.82 14.48 5.14
C ALA A 104 8.73 14.14 3.65
#